data_AF-A0A5F8AGT0-F1
#
_entry.id   AF-A0A5F8AGT0-F1
#
_cell.length_a   1.000
_cell.length_b   1.000
_cell.length_c   1.000
_cell.angle_alpha   90.00
_cell.angle_beta   90.00
_cell.angle_gamma   90.00
#
_symmetry.space_group_name_H-M   'P 1'
#
loop_
_entity.id
_entity.type
_entity.pdbx_description
1 polymer ?
#
loop_
_entity_poly.entity_id
_entity_poly.type
_entity_poly.pdbx_seq_one_letter_code
_entity_poly.pdbx_strand_id
1 'polypeptide(L)'
;MKGGKVHQTCACHSRSSVLTSLVITNDSVSNSLSVKGCFELQERCLQNPLENLELTCGYLLEEDVKCLSQYPSLGYLKHLNLSHVSLFRVSLEPLGALLEKVAATLETLILEGCQIHYSQLSAILPGLSRCSQLTTFYFGQNFMSVDALKDLLRHTSGLSKLSLETYPAPWESLNSLIRVSWKIFTPLWAELMQTLREVRQPRRIFIGPTPCPSCGSSPSEELELHLCCQGRRA
;
A
#
# COMPACT_ATOMS: atom_id res chain seq x y z
N MET A 1 -4.26 -44.76 0.59
CA MET A 1 -3.29 -43.89 1.29
C MET A 1 -4.05 -42.73 1.90
N LYS A 2 -4.00 -42.58 3.23
CA LYS A 2 -4.63 -41.48 3.96
C LYS A 2 -3.86 -40.19 3.66
N GLY A 3 -4.47 -39.26 2.93
CA GLY A 3 -3.91 -37.93 2.69
C GLY A 3 -4.09 -37.05 3.91
N GLY A 4 -3.00 -36.58 4.50
CA GLY A 4 -3.00 -35.78 5.72
C GLY A 4 -3.72 -34.45 5.56
N LYS A 5 -4.53 -34.09 6.57
CA LYS A 5 -4.98 -32.70 6.78
C LYS A 5 -3.76 -31.84 7.06
N VAL A 6 -3.38 -30.99 6.12
CA VAL A 6 -2.44 -29.90 6.38
C VAL A 6 -3.23 -28.83 7.14
N HIS A 7 -2.84 -28.57 8.38
CA HIS A 7 -3.39 -27.47 9.16
C HIS A 7 -2.77 -26.15 8.69
N GLN A 8 -3.57 -25.31 8.04
CA GLN A 8 -3.26 -23.89 7.90
C GLN A 8 -3.54 -23.19 9.24
N THR A 9 -2.63 -22.32 9.67
CA THR A 9 -2.74 -21.58 10.92
C THR A 9 -2.89 -20.10 10.61
N CYS A 10 -4.02 -19.49 10.99
CA CYS A 10 -4.01 -18.07 11.32
C CYS A 10 -3.02 -17.92 12.47
N ALA A 11 -1.84 -17.39 12.18
CA ALA A 11 -0.85 -17.17 13.23
C ALA A 11 -1.24 -15.91 13.99
N CYS A 12 -2.14 -16.11 14.96
CA CYS A 12 -2.40 -15.20 16.04
C CYS A 12 -1.12 -15.03 16.88
N HIS A 13 -0.19 -14.19 16.42
CA HIS A 13 1.06 -13.91 17.14
C HIS A 13 0.77 -12.99 18.33
N SER A 14 0.34 -13.55 19.46
CA SER A 14 0.48 -12.86 20.74
C SER A 14 0.45 -13.86 21.88
N ARG A 15 1.54 -13.89 22.67
CA ARG A 15 1.60 -14.54 23.99
C ARG A 15 0.84 -13.73 25.06
N SER A 16 0.08 -12.72 24.64
CA SER A 16 -0.83 -11.90 25.45
C SER A 16 -2.26 -12.10 24.91
N SER A 17 -3.26 -12.08 25.78
CA SER A 17 -4.70 -12.18 25.48
C SER A 17 -5.28 -11.05 24.60
N VAL A 18 -4.41 -10.27 23.94
CA VAL A 18 -4.71 -9.14 23.07
C VAL A 18 -4.00 -9.40 21.74
N LEU A 19 -4.77 -9.69 20.69
CA LEU A 19 -4.26 -9.74 19.32
C LEU A 19 -4.59 -8.41 18.64
N THR A 20 -3.55 -7.63 18.40
CA THR A 20 -3.60 -6.34 17.70
C THR A 20 -3.11 -6.44 16.26
N SER A 21 -2.67 -7.62 15.83
CA SER A 21 -2.13 -7.88 14.49
C SER A 21 -2.68 -9.17 13.88
N LEU A 22 -3.08 -9.10 12.62
CA LEU A 22 -3.54 -10.22 11.80
C LEU A 22 -2.73 -10.26 10.51
N VAL A 23 -2.05 -11.39 10.28
CA VAL A 23 -1.30 -11.66 9.06
C VAL A 23 -1.97 -12.81 8.31
N ILE A 24 -2.35 -12.58 7.06
CA ILE A 24 -2.89 -13.60 6.16
C ILE A 24 -1.98 -13.66 4.93
N THR A 25 -1.34 -14.81 4.74
CA THR A 25 -0.55 -15.12 3.55
C THR A 25 -1.30 -16.14 2.72
N ASN A 26 -1.79 -15.76 1.52
CA ASN A 26 -2.58 -16.66 0.69
C ASN A 26 -1.67 -17.35 -0.34
N ASP A 27 -1.36 -18.63 -0.14
CA ASP A 27 -0.55 -19.39 -1.08
C ASP A 27 -1.40 -19.91 -2.25
N SER A 28 -0.86 -19.85 -3.46
CA SER A 28 -1.56 -20.07 -4.74
C SER A 28 -2.18 -21.47 -4.93
N VAL A 29 -1.95 -22.41 -4.01
CA VAL A 29 -2.25 -23.84 -4.16
C VAL A 29 -3.39 -24.32 -3.25
N SER A 30 -3.95 -23.49 -2.35
CA SER A 30 -4.95 -23.98 -1.37
C SER A 30 -6.21 -23.12 -1.28
N ASN A 31 -7.36 -23.74 -1.55
CA ASN A 31 -8.68 -23.15 -1.33
C ASN A 31 -8.96 -22.87 0.16
N SER A 32 -9.10 -21.57 0.43
CA SER A 32 -10.01 -20.88 1.35
C SER A 32 -9.97 -21.16 2.86
N LEU A 33 -9.16 -20.37 3.58
CA LEU A 33 -9.76 -19.48 4.57
C LEU A 33 -10.01 -18.14 3.85
N SER A 34 -11.27 -17.81 3.59
CA SER A 34 -11.62 -16.46 3.12
C SER A 34 -11.22 -15.44 4.19
N VAL A 35 -10.84 -14.23 3.77
CA VAL A 35 -10.57 -13.10 4.68
C VAL A 35 -11.71 -12.91 5.67
N LYS A 36 -12.94 -13.15 5.22
CA LYS A 36 -14.16 -13.17 6.05
C LYS A 36 -14.04 -14.12 7.24
N GLY A 37 -13.65 -15.38 7.00
CA GLY A 37 -13.51 -16.38 8.05
C GLY A 37 -12.47 -15.99 9.10
N CYS A 38 -11.40 -15.30 8.69
CA CYS A 38 -10.38 -14.79 9.61
C CYS A 38 -10.92 -13.67 10.51
N PHE A 39 -11.71 -12.74 9.96
CA PHE A 39 -12.34 -11.68 10.76
C PHE A 39 -13.44 -12.22 11.69
N GLU A 40 -14.23 -13.20 11.25
CA GLU A 40 -15.20 -13.86 12.14
C GLU A 40 -14.51 -14.56 13.31
N LEU A 41 -13.39 -15.25 13.06
CA LEU A 41 -12.59 -15.86 14.12
C LEU A 41 -11.98 -14.81 15.05
N GLN A 42 -11.54 -13.67 14.50
CA GLN A 42 -11.04 -12.56 15.29
C GLN A 42 -12.12 -12.04 16.25
N GLU A 43 -13.30 -11.65 15.74
CA GLU A 43 -14.38 -11.10 16.58
C GLU A 43 -14.87 -12.07 17.63
N ARG A 44 -14.91 -13.37 17.31
CA ARG A 44 -15.33 -14.41 18.25
C ARG A 44 -14.30 -14.64 19.36
N CYS A 45 -13.02 -14.54 19.06
CA CYS A 45 -11.95 -14.90 19.98
C CYS A 45 -11.33 -13.69 20.69
N LEU A 46 -11.55 -12.46 20.20
CA LEU A 46 -10.82 -11.27 20.62
C LEU A 46 -11.76 -10.07 20.79
N GLN A 47 -11.60 -9.39 21.92
CA GLN A 47 -12.39 -8.23 22.30
C GLN A 47 -11.72 -6.90 21.92
N ASN A 48 -10.55 -6.93 21.28
CA ASN A 48 -9.72 -5.74 21.06
C ASN A 48 -9.75 -5.31 19.60
N PRO A 49 -9.73 -3.98 19.34
CA PRO A 49 -9.64 -3.45 17.99
C PRO A 49 -8.31 -3.85 17.35
N LEU A 50 -8.34 -4.09 16.04
CA LEU A 50 -7.15 -4.46 15.27
C LEU A 50 -6.36 -3.20 14.92
N GLU A 51 -5.06 -3.19 15.25
CA GLU A 51 -4.16 -2.07 14.92
C GLU A 51 -3.35 -2.35 13.65
N ASN A 52 -3.06 -3.62 13.35
CA ASN A 52 -2.26 -4.06 12.22
C ASN A 52 -3.00 -5.11 11.40
N LEU A 53 -3.16 -4.86 10.10
CA LEU A 53 -3.68 -5.83 9.15
C LEU A 53 -2.69 -5.99 8.01
N GLU A 54 -2.22 -7.22 7.83
CA GLU A 54 -1.33 -7.60 6.75
C GLU A 54 -1.96 -8.73 5.94
N LEU A 55 -2.30 -8.43 4.69
CA LEU A 55 -2.74 -9.39 3.68
C LEU A 55 -1.69 -9.35 2.58
N THR A 56 -0.77 -10.31 2.54
CA THR A 56 0.33 -10.29 1.57
C THR A 56 0.33 -11.51 0.69
N CYS A 57 0.67 -11.28 -0.57
CA CYS A 57 0.77 -12.30 -1.62
C CYS A 57 -0.56 -12.99 -1.96
N GLY A 58 -0.92 -13.01 -3.25
CA GLY A 58 -2.08 -13.73 -3.77
C GLY A 58 -3.12 -12.83 -4.43
N TYR A 59 -4.38 -13.24 -4.40
CA TYR A 59 -5.51 -12.47 -4.94
C TYR A 59 -6.61 -12.39 -3.88
N LEU A 60 -7.33 -11.27 -3.86
CA LEU A 60 -8.56 -11.10 -3.09
C LEU A 60 -9.75 -11.21 -4.03
N LEU A 61 -10.81 -11.90 -3.57
CA LEU A 61 -12.10 -11.84 -4.23
C LEU A 61 -12.84 -10.56 -3.83
N GLU A 62 -13.85 -10.18 -4.61
CA GLU A 62 -14.64 -8.99 -4.32
C GLU A 62 -15.30 -9.05 -2.93
N GLU A 63 -15.75 -10.25 -2.51
CA GLU A 63 -16.27 -10.53 -1.17
C GLU A 63 -15.23 -10.24 -0.07
N ASP A 64 -13.97 -10.60 -0.30
CA ASP A 64 -12.89 -10.38 0.68
C ASP A 64 -12.59 -8.88 0.83
N VAL A 65 -12.60 -8.11 -0.27
CA VAL A 65 -12.41 -6.65 -0.22
C VAL A 65 -13.60 -5.97 0.46
N LYS A 66 -14.85 -6.43 0.22
CA LYS A 66 -16.04 -5.93 0.92
C LYS A 66 -15.97 -6.11 2.43
N CYS A 67 -15.33 -7.19 2.90
CA CYS A 67 -15.13 -7.39 4.34
C CYS A 67 -14.28 -6.27 4.96
N LEU A 68 -13.31 -5.72 4.24
CA LEU A 68 -12.41 -4.69 4.78
C LEU A 68 -13.14 -3.45 5.31
N SER A 69 -14.27 -3.05 4.72
CA SER A 69 -15.05 -1.90 5.22
C SER A 69 -16.10 -2.29 6.27
N GLN A 70 -16.62 -3.52 6.21
CA GLN A 70 -17.76 -3.97 7.02
C GLN A 70 -17.39 -4.29 8.47
N TYR A 71 -16.20 -4.83 8.73
CA TYR A 71 -15.85 -5.29 10.08
C TYR A 71 -15.53 -4.11 11.03
N PRO A 72 -16.24 -3.98 12.16
CA PRO A 72 -16.00 -2.93 13.17
C PRO A 72 -14.59 -2.95 13.76
N SER A 73 -14.01 -4.16 13.91
CA SER A 73 -12.68 -4.35 14.48
C SER A 73 -11.56 -3.62 13.73
N LEU A 74 -11.78 -3.32 12.44
CA LEU A 74 -10.84 -2.60 11.58
C LEU A 74 -10.91 -1.06 11.72
N GLY A 75 -11.83 -0.53 12.53
CA GLY A 75 -12.04 0.92 12.67
C GLY A 75 -10.88 1.70 13.33
N TYR A 76 -9.85 1.02 13.81
CA TYR A 76 -8.72 1.63 14.54
C TYR A 76 -7.36 1.19 13.97
N LEU A 77 -7.33 0.73 12.71
CA LEU A 77 -6.08 0.33 12.08
C LEU A 77 -5.08 1.49 12.08
N LYS A 78 -3.86 1.18 12.48
CA LYS A 78 -2.67 2.02 12.33
C LYS A 78 -1.84 1.58 11.14
N HIS A 79 -1.82 0.29 10.83
CA HIS A 79 -1.02 -0.26 9.75
C HIS A 79 -1.85 -1.19 8.86
N LEU A 80 -1.92 -0.86 7.58
CA LEU A 80 -2.56 -1.68 6.54
C LEU A 80 -1.53 -2.03 5.47
N ASN A 81 -1.24 -3.32 5.33
CA ASN A 81 -0.36 -3.85 4.30
C ASN A 81 -1.13 -4.80 3.37
N LEU A 82 -1.27 -4.43 2.10
CA LEU A 82 -1.84 -5.25 1.03
C LEU A 82 -0.81 -5.57 -0.07
N SER A 83 0.50 -5.48 0.24
CA SER A 83 1.56 -5.62 -0.75
C SER A 83 1.46 -6.95 -1.50
N HIS A 84 1.63 -6.88 -2.82
CA HIS A 84 1.61 -8.03 -3.74
C HIS A 84 0.29 -8.82 -3.76
N VAL A 85 -0.79 -8.21 -3.28
CA VAL A 85 -2.16 -8.68 -3.52
C VAL A 85 -2.66 -8.12 -4.84
N SER A 86 -3.01 -9.00 -5.78
CA SER A 86 -3.56 -8.61 -7.07
C SER A 86 -4.97 -8.02 -6.90
N LEU A 87 -5.12 -6.72 -7.17
CA LEU A 87 -6.38 -5.96 -7.03
C LEU A 87 -7.03 -5.59 -8.38
N PHE A 88 -6.42 -5.91 -9.52
CA PHE A 88 -6.84 -5.42 -10.85
C PHE A 88 -8.26 -5.82 -11.31
N ARG A 89 -8.91 -6.80 -10.68
CA ARG A 89 -10.25 -7.29 -11.05
C ARG A 89 -11.34 -7.00 -10.03
N VAL A 90 -11.04 -6.26 -8.97
CA VAL A 90 -11.99 -6.00 -7.87
C VAL A 90 -12.27 -4.51 -7.74
N SER A 91 -13.47 -4.16 -7.29
CA SER A 91 -13.80 -2.79 -6.93
C SER A 91 -13.01 -2.37 -5.69
N LEU A 92 -12.41 -1.18 -5.73
CA LEU A 92 -11.70 -0.59 -4.59
C LEU A 92 -12.54 0.37 -3.76
N GLU A 93 -13.83 0.53 -4.06
CA GLU A 93 -14.77 1.29 -3.23
C GLU A 93 -14.77 0.84 -1.76
N PRO A 94 -14.76 -0.47 -1.42
CA PRO A 94 -14.70 -0.87 -0.01
C PRO A 94 -13.36 -0.52 0.64
N LEU A 95 -12.25 -0.55 -0.12
CA LEU A 95 -10.96 -0.09 0.38
C LEU A 95 -10.98 1.42 0.64
N GLY A 96 -11.58 2.21 -0.26
CA GLY A 96 -11.79 3.65 -0.05
C GLY A 96 -12.61 3.95 1.20
N ALA A 97 -13.71 3.21 1.41
CA ALA A 97 -14.53 3.32 2.62
C ALA A 97 -13.78 2.92 3.90
N LEU A 98 -12.92 1.90 3.85
CA LEU A 98 -12.04 1.57 4.97
C LEU A 98 -11.09 2.73 5.26
N LEU A 99 -10.41 3.28 4.26
CA LEU A 99 -9.49 4.41 4.44
C LEU A 99 -10.17 5.62 5.07
N GLU A 100 -11.41 5.92 4.68
CA GLU A 100 -12.22 6.96 5.31
C GLU A 100 -12.52 6.65 6.78
N LYS A 101 -12.89 5.39 7.09
CA LYS A 101 -13.15 4.91 8.45
C LYS A 101 -11.92 5.03 9.36
N VAL A 102 -10.73 4.72 8.84
CA VAL A 102 -9.46 4.73 9.60
C VAL A 102 -8.65 6.00 9.40
N ALA A 103 -9.24 7.04 8.80
CA ALA A 103 -8.56 8.29 8.45
C ALA A 103 -7.89 8.99 9.65
N ALA A 104 -8.45 8.81 10.85
CA ALA A 104 -7.94 9.40 12.09
C ALA A 104 -6.91 8.51 12.83
N THR A 105 -6.64 7.30 12.37
CA THR A 105 -5.74 6.33 13.05
C THR A 105 -4.65 5.78 12.16
N LEU A 106 -4.84 5.72 10.84
CA LEU A 106 -3.91 5.08 9.92
C LEU A 106 -2.58 5.84 9.82
N GLU A 107 -1.49 5.16 10.18
CA GLU A 107 -0.12 5.68 10.17
C GLU A 107 0.70 5.12 8.99
N THR A 108 0.43 3.87 8.57
CA THR A 108 1.12 3.20 7.46
C THR A 108 0.14 2.55 6.50
N LEU A 109 0.30 2.85 5.21
CA LEU A 109 -0.42 2.20 4.12
C LEU A 109 0.58 1.64 3.10
N ILE A 110 0.51 0.33 2.85
CA ILE A 110 1.35 -0.35 1.86
C ILE A 110 0.45 -1.01 0.82
N LEU A 111 0.49 -0.46 -0.40
CA LEU A 111 -0.19 -0.94 -1.61
C LEU A 111 0.84 -1.21 -2.72
N GLU A 112 2.00 -1.74 -2.35
CA GLU A 112 3.09 -2.02 -3.29
C GLU A 112 2.78 -3.26 -4.14
N GLY A 113 2.94 -3.15 -5.46
CA GLY A 113 2.80 -4.31 -6.36
C GLY A 113 1.38 -4.87 -6.47
N CYS A 114 0.36 -4.05 -6.23
CA CYS A 114 -1.04 -4.49 -6.19
C CYS A 114 -1.75 -4.56 -7.56
N GLN A 115 -1.07 -4.17 -8.64
CA GLN A 115 -1.65 -4.11 -10.00
C GLN A 115 -2.91 -3.21 -10.07
N ILE A 116 -2.95 -2.14 -9.27
CA ILE A 116 -4.04 -1.16 -9.30
C ILE A 116 -3.97 -0.40 -10.62
N HIS A 117 -5.11 -0.18 -11.27
CA HIS A 117 -5.26 0.72 -12.43
C HIS A 117 -5.85 2.08 -12.02
N TYR A 118 -5.72 3.11 -12.88
CA TYR A 118 -6.19 4.46 -12.56
C TYR A 118 -7.68 4.53 -12.18
N SER A 119 -8.55 3.84 -12.92
CA SER A 119 -9.99 3.78 -12.62
C SER A 119 -10.31 3.19 -11.25
N GLN A 120 -9.42 2.34 -10.71
CA GLN A 120 -9.55 1.78 -9.38
C GLN A 120 -8.92 2.69 -8.33
N LEU A 121 -7.80 3.34 -8.66
CA LEU A 121 -7.15 4.32 -7.80
C LEU A 121 -8.11 5.46 -7.43
N SER A 122 -8.90 5.97 -8.38
CA SER A 122 -9.87 7.05 -8.11
C SER A 122 -10.86 6.72 -6.99
N ALA A 123 -11.20 5.44 -6.79
CA ALA A 123 -12.09 5.00 -5.72
C ALA A 123 -11.47 5.12 -4.31
N ILE A 124 -10.13 5.10 -4.21
CA ILE A 124 -9.43 5.18 -2.91
C ILE A 124 -8.96 6.59 -2.57
N LEU A 125 -8.83 7.50 -3.56
CA LEU A 125 -8.31 8.86 -3.37
C LEU A 125 -9.10 9.68 -2.33
N PRO A 126 -10.45 9.67 -2.28
CA PRO A 126 -11.19 10.42 -1.28
C PRO A 126 -10.85 9.98 0.15
N GLY A 127 -10.85 8.67 0.42
CA GLY A 127 -10.50 8.12 1.72
C GLY A 127 -9.04 8.42 2.10
N LEU A 128 -8.11 8.20 1.16
CA LEU A 128 -6.67 8.47 1.34
C LEU A 128 -6.40 9.93 1.70
N SER A 129 -7.08 10.88 1.05
CA SER A 129 -6.89 12.31 1.28
C SER A 129 -7.25 12.76 2.71
N ARG A 130 -8.04 11.95 3.42
CA ARG A 130 -8.49 12.22 4.80
C ARG A 130 -7.58 11.58 5.85
N CYS A 131 -6.66 10.70 5.46
CA CYS A 131 -5.77 9.97 6.39
C CYS A 131 -4.71 10.89 7.04
N SER A 132 -5.15 11.83 7.88
CA SER A 132 -4.31 12.89 8.48
C SER A 132 -3.17 12.39 9.38
N GLN A 133 -3.25 11.14 9.85
CA GLN A 133 -2.21 10.49 10.63
C GLN A 133 -1.14 9.78 9.79
N LEU A 134 -1.33 9.68 8.47
CA LEU A 134 -0.48 8.87 7.60
C LEU A 134 0.95 9.42 7.56
N THR A 135 1.90 8.58 7.94
CA THR A 135 3.34 8.90 7.97
C THR A 135 4.11 8.18 6.88
N THR A 136 3.63 7.00 6.47
CA THR A 136 4.29 6.11 5.51
C THR A 136 3.30 5.64 4.46
N PHE A 137 3.61 5.85 3.19
CA PHE A 137 2.79 5.40 2.07
C PHE A 137 3.62 4.72 0.98
N TYR A 138 3.43 3.41 0.80
CA TYR A 138 4.12 2.67 -0.26
C TYR A 138 3.17 2.30 -1.38
N PHE A 139 3.39 2.89 -2.55
CA PHE A 139 2.60 2.66 -3.75
C PHE A 139 3.45 2.19 -4.94
N GLY A 140 4.73 1.86 -4.69
CA GLY A 140 5.66 1.35 -5.69
C GLY A 140 5.15 0.09 -6.41
N GLN A 141 5.84 -0.26 -7.50
CA GLN A 141 5.56 -1.48 -8.30
C GLN A 141 4.11 -1.60 -8.84
N ASN A 142 3.35 -0.49 -8.89
CA ASN A 142 2.09 -0.39 -9.64
C ASN A 142 2.34 0.18 -11.04
N PHE A 143 1.41 -0.04 -11.97
CA PHE A 143 1.49 0.46 -13.35
C PHE A 143 0.63 1.71 -13.52
N MET A 144 1.22 2.90 -13.38
CA MET A 144 0.50 4.19 -13.41
C MET A 144 1.05 5.14 -14.47
N SER A 145 0.17 5.91 -15.10
CA SER A 145 0.58 7.00 -15.99
C SER A 145 1.16 8.16 -15.18
N VAL A 146 1.90 9.04 -15.84
CA VAL A 146 2.36 10.29 -15.22
C VAL A 146 1.19 11.12 -14.70
N ASP A 147 0.08 11.18 -15.44
CA ASP A 147 -1.10 11.96 -15.03
C ASP A 147 -1.82 11.35 -13.83
N ALA A 148 -1.96 10.02 -13.78
CA ALA A 148 -2.49 9.33 -12.62
C ALA A 148 -1.64 9.58 -11.37
N LEU A 149 -0.31 9.62 -11.52
CA LEU A 149 0.61 9.93 -10.43
C LEU A 149 0.48 11.39 -9.99
N LYS A 150 0.34 12.36 -10.91
CA LYS A 150 0.07 13.77 -10.54
C LYS A 150 -1.21 13.91 -9.72
N ASP A 151 -2.28 13.25 -10.15
CA ASP A 151 -3.55 13.27 -9.43
C ASP A 151 -3.41 12.68 -8.03
N LEU A 152 -2.74 11.53 -7.90
CA LEU A 152 -2.40 10.94 -6.60
C LEU A 152 -1.62 11.92 -5.72
N LEU A 153 -0.58 12.56 -6.24
CA LEU A 153 0.23 13.52 -5.49
C LEU A 153 -0.61 14.70 -5.00
N ARG A 154 -1.50 15.24 -5.83
CA ARG A 154 -2.44 16.32 -5.46
C ARG A 154 -3.39 15.91 -4.34
N HIS A 155 -3.88 14.67 -4.36
CA HIS A 155 -4.72 14.12 -3.30
C HIS A 155 -3.99 13.88 -1.98
N THR A 156 -2.65 13.78 -1.99
CA THR A 156 -1.84 13.71 -0.76
C THR A 156 -1.43 15.07 -0.18
N SER A 157 -1.91 16.18 -0.76
CA SER A 157 -1.53 17.54 -0.35
C SER A 157 -1.81 17.86 1.13
N GLY A 158 -2.95 17.38 1.65
CA GLY A 158 -3.36 17.57 3.05
C GLY A 158 -2.64 16.68 4.07
N LEU A 159 -1.82 15.72 3.63
CA LEU A 159 -1.18 14.73 4.51
C LEU A 159 0.10 15.29 5.13
N SER A 160 -0.05 16.24 6.06
CA SER A 160 1.07 17.00 6.67
C SER A 160 2.09 16.14 7.44
N LYS A 161 1.69 14.94 7.88
CA LYS A 161 2.54 13.98 8.60
C LYS A 161 3.28 13.00 7.68
N LEU A 162 2.96 12.99 6.39
CA LEU A 162 3.57 12.08 5.43
C LEU A 162 5.08 12.36 5.35
N SER A 163 5.86 11.35 5.70
CA SER A 163 7.30 11.47 5.93
C SER A 163 8.13 10.56 5.05
N LEU A 164 7.56 9.43 4.65
CA LEU A 164 8.16 8.45 3.78
C LEU A 164 7.15 7.95 2.75
N GLU A 165 7.48 8.07 1.48
CA GLU A 165 6.57 7.75 0.38
C GLU A 165 7.30 7.12 -0.81
N THR A 166 6.69 6.10 -1.40
CA THR A 166 7.20 5.43 -2.61
C THR A 166 6.14 5.40 -3.71
N TYR A 167 6.54 5.74 -4.93
CA TYR A 167 5.71 5.74 -6.13
C TYR A 167 6.41 4.95 -7.24
N PRO A 168 5.66 4.33 -8.16
CA PRO A 168 6.24 3.61 -9.29
C PRO A 168 6.83 4.60 -10.32
N ALA A 169 7.72 4.10 -11.16
CA ALA A 169 8.06 4.82 -12.39
C ALA A 169 6.79 4.95 -13.27
N PRO A 170 6.53 6.11 -13.89
CA PRO A 170 5.45 6.25 -14.86
C PRO A 170 5.60 5.20 -15.97
N TRP A 171 4.51 4.54 -16.37
CA TRP A 171 4.59 3.46 -17.36
C TRP A 171 5.09 3.97 -18.72
N GLU A 172 4.94 5.27 -19.02
CA GLU A 172 5.47 5.94 -20.20
C GLU A 172 7.01 5.88 -20.27
N SER A 173 7.66 5.74 -19.11
CA SER A 173 9.11 5.58 -19.02
C SER A 173 9.58 4.13 -19.18
N LEU A 174 8.67 3.16 -19.30
CA LEU A 174 8.98 1.74 -19.38
C LEU A 174 9.16 1.29 -20.83
N ASN A 175 10.19 0.51 -21.12
CA ASN A 175 10.36 -0.14 -22.41
C ASN A 175 9.60 -1.48 -22.48
N SER A 176 9.71 -2.18 -23.62
CA SER A 176 9.05 -3.48 -23.84
C SER A 176 9.48 -4.60 -22.87
N LEU A 177 10.60 -4.42 -22.16
CA LEU A 177 11.09 -5.33 -21.12
C LEU A 177 10.76 -4.82 -19.71
N ILE A 178 9.88 -3.82 -19.58
CA ILE A 178 9.48 -3.20 -18.31
C ILE A 178 10.70 -2.60 -17.57
N ARG A 179 11.73 -2.20 -18.32
CA ARG A 179 12.88 -1.47 -17.78
C ARG A 179 12.69 0.02 -18.00
N VAL A 180 13.14 0.81 -17.03
CA VAL A 180 13.05 2.27 -17.11
C VAL A 180 14.05 2.80 -18.14
N SER A 181 13.52 3.56 -19.10
CA SER A 181 14.27 4.41 -20.01
C SER A 181 14.58 5.74 -19.31
N TRP A 182 15.80 5.90 -18.81
CA TRP A 182 16.23 7.11 -18.10
C TRP A 182 16.04 8.39 -18.90
N LYS A 183 16.20 8.33 -20.23
CA LYS A 183 15.97 9.46 -21.13
C LYS A 183 14.53 9.99 -21.06
N ILE A 184 13.55 9.11 -20.86
CA ILE A 184 12.14 9.47 -20.74
C ILE A 184 11.77 9.72 -19.27
N PHE A 185 12.33 8.94 -18.35
CA PHE A 185 12.04 9.05 -16.93
C PHE A 185 12.48 10.38 -16.31
N THR A 186 13.68 10.87 -16.63
CA THR A 186 14.23 12.10 -16.04
C THR A 186 13.30 13.31 -16.19
N PRO A 187 12.78 13.66 -17.39
CA PRO A 187 11.83 14.76 -17.50
C PRO A 187 10.49 14.50 -16.79
N LEU A 188 9.96 13.28 -16.83
CA LEU A 188 8.70 12.94 -16.14
C LEU A 188 8.85 13.00 -14.62
N TRP A 189 9.98 12.57 -14.08
CA TRP A 189 10.27 12.73 -12.65
C TRP A 189 10.31 14.20 -12.26
N ALA A 190 10.94 15.05 -13.06
CA ALA A 190 11.00 16.48 -12.78
C ALA A 190 9.61 17.10 -12.74
N GLU A 191 8.73 16.68 -13.65
CA GLU A 191 7.32 17.09 -13.70
C GLU A 191 6.52 16.62 -12.48
N LEU A 192 6.71 15.38 -12.03
CA LEU A 192 6.09 14.85 -10.81
C LEU A 192 6.55 15.60 -9.56
N MET A 193 7.85 15.85 -9.45
CA MET A 193 8.41 16.62 -8.34
C MET A 193 7.96 18.08 -8.34
N GLN A 194 7.79 18.67 -9.52
CA GLN A 194 7.22 20.00 -9.65
C GLN A 194 5.78 20.03 -9.14
N THR A 195 4.93 19.09 -9.60
CA THR A 195 3.55 18.93 -9.13
C THR A 195 3.49 18.74 -7.61
N LEU A 196 4.39 17.92 -7.06
CA LEU A 196 4.45 17.69 -5.62
C LEU A 196 4.82 18.96 -4.84
N ARG A 197 5.83 19.70 -5.30
CA ARG A 197 6.29 20.95 -4.66
C ARG A 197 5.24 22.06 -4.71
N GLU A 198 4.36 22.05 -5.70
CA GLU A 198 3.22 22.97 -5.78
C GLU A 198 2.19 22.73 -4.68
N VAL A 199 2.08 21.49 -4.19
CA VAL A 199 1.04 21.11 -3.23
C VAL A 199 1.55 20.89 -1.81
N ARG A 200 2.82 20.48 -1.62
CA ARG A 200 3.48 20.36 -0.30
C ARG A 200 5.00 20.26 -0.41
N GLN A 201 5.69 20.42 0.72
CA GLN A 201 7.12 20.14 0.80
C GLN A 201 7.37 18.62 0.87
N PRO A 202 8.04 18.01 -0.12
CA PRO A 202 8.38 16.60 -0.06
C PRO A 202 9.41 16.34 1.05
N ARG A 203 9.21 15.26 1.81
CA ARG A 203 10.19 14.76 2.79
C ARG A 203 11.03 13.65 2.15
N ARG A 204 10.81 12.39 2.53
CA ARG A 204 11.53 11.25 1.96
C ARG A 204 10.67 10.61 0.89
N ILE A 205 10.87 11.02 -0.37
CA ILE A 205 10.16 10.48 -1.52
C ILE A 205 11.09 9.63 -2.39
N PHE A 206 10.57 8.50 -2.86
CA PHE A 206 11.17 7.66 -3.89
C PHE A 206 10.18 7.46 -5.04
N ILE A 207 10.60 7.77 -6.26
CA ILE A 207 9.83 7.48 -7.48
C ILE A 207 10.76 6.70 -8.40
N GLY A 208 10.38 5.49 -8.82
CA GLY A 208 11.22 4.73 -9.75
C GLY A 208 11.06 3.21 -9.72
N PRO A 209 11.95 2.49 -10.45
CA PRO A 209 12.05 1.04 -10.37
C PRO A 209 12.75 0.72 -9.04
N THR A 210 11.99 0.19 -8.08
CA THR A 210 12.42 0.04 -6.67
C THR A 210 13.75 -0.71 -6.57
N PRO A 211 14.77 -0.14 -5.91
CA PRO A 211 14.69 0.07 -4.47
C PRO A 211 15.30 1.38 -3.96
N CYS A 212 14.65 2.00 -2.98
CA CYS A 212 15.32 2.42 -1.76
C CYS A 212 14.28 2.86 -0.71
N PRO A 213 13.80 1.93 0.12
CA PRO A 213 12.86 2.25 1.20
C PRO A 213 13.54 2.78 2.48
N SER A 214 14.79 3.23 2.38
CA SER A 214 15.43 4.19 3.30
C SER A 214 16.89 4.44 2.91
N CYS A 215 17.62 3.39 2.53
CA CYS A 215 18.95 3.41 1.89
C CYS A 215 19.33 1.97 1.51
N GLY A 216 18.47 1.31 0.74
CA GLY A 216 18.76 0.01 0.13
C GLY A 216 18.87 0.15 -1.39
N SER A 217 19.67 1.13 -1.80
CA SER A 217 19.70 1.81 -3.10
C SER A 217 19.60 0.94 -4.35
N SER A 218 18.90 1.42 -5.37
CA SER A 218 19.40 1.58 -6.75
C SER A 218 18.47 2.52 -7.52
N PRO A 219 18.92 3.74 -7.80
CA PRO A 219 19.03 4.15 -9.20
C PRO A 219 20.16 5.17 -9.46
N SER A 220 20.98 4.90 -10.47
CA SER A 220 21.77 5.92 -11.18
C SER A 220 21.99 5.46 -12.65
N GLU A 221 22.47 6.29 -13.59
CA GLU A 221 23.82 6.85 -13.45
C GLU A 221 23.99 8.32 -13.10
N GLU A 222 23.23 9.31 -13.58
CA GLU A 222 23.43 10.67 -13.05
C GLU A 222 22.25 11.60 -13.30
N LEU A 223 21.28 11.48 -12.40
CA LEU A 223 20.66 12.59 -11.70
C LEU A 223 20.16 11.99 -10.39
N GLU A 224 20.70 12.44 -9.27
CA GLU A 224 20.33 11.97 -7.93
C GLU A 224 18.88 12.37 -7.63
N LEU A 225 17.95 11.53 -8.05
CA LEU A 225 16.51 11.72 -7.85
C LEU A 225 16.08 11.20 -6.46
N HIS A 226 16.94 11.33 -5.46
CA HIS A 226 16.79 10.72 -4.13
C HIS A 226 17.03 11.73 -3.02
N LEU A 227 15.95 12.19 -2.39
CA LEU A 227 16.02 12.88 -1.10
C LEU A 227 16.33 11.93 0.07
N CYS A 228 16.69 10.66 -0.18
CA CYS A 228 16.74 9.59 0.82
C CYS A 228 17.70 9.86 2.00
N CYS A 229 18.76 10.67 1.83
CA CYS A 229 19.80 10.88 2.84
C CYS A 229 20.29 12.34 3.03
N GLN A 230 19.57 13.37 2.55
CA GLN A 230 19.99 14.76 2.82
C GLN A 230 19.73 15.13 4.30
N GLY A 231 20.67 14.75 5.17
CA GLY A 231 20.56 14.96 6.63
C GLY A 231 21.61 14.30 7.53
N ARG A 232 22.76 13.81 7.02
CA ARG A 232 23.92 13.51 7.89
C ARG A 232 25.13 14.33 7.48
N ARG A 233 25.17 15.58 7.94
CA ARG A 233 26.45 16.14 8.40
C ARG A 233 26.48 15.89 9.90
N ALA A 234 27.22 14.86 10.30
CA ALA A 234 27.80 14.81 11.64
C ALA A 234 29.10 15.61 11.59
#